data_AF-A0A7H4P4D2-F1
#
_entry.id   AF-A0A7H4P4D2-F1
#
_cell.length_a   1.000
_cell.length_b   1.000
_cell.length_c   1.000
_cell.angle_alpha   90.00
_cell.angle_beta   90.00
_cell.angle_gamma   90.00
#
_symmetry.space_group_name_H-M   'P 1'
#
loop_
_entity.id
_entity.type
_entity.pdbx_description
1 polymer ?
#
loop_
_entity_poly.entity_id
_entity_poly.type
_entity_poly.pdbx_seq_one_letter_code
_entity_poly.pdbx_strand_id
1 'polypeptide(L)'
;MPLLVAAISAWLWRALHNSASHLLPFVLTLGLIFLGFSGLGISIWPHIIPPGITLWQAAAPPQSQGFMLVGALLILPVILGYTFWSYYVFRGKVQHGEGYH
;
A
#
# COMPACT_ATOMS: atom_id res chain seq x y z
N MET A 1 -5.90 -15.69 -2.72
CA MET A 1 -6.07 -14.42 -1.96
C MET A 1 -6.44 -14.65 -0.49
N PRO A 2 -7.57 -15.30 -0.13
CA PRO A 2 -8.00 -15.38 1.28
C PRO A 2 -7.00 -16.11 2.20
N LEU A 3 -6.34 -17.16 1.70
CA LEU A 3 -5.30 -17.89 2.45
C LEU A 3 -4.06 -17.03 2.75
N LEU A 4 -3.64 -16.20 1.78
CA LEU A 4 -2.51 -15.28 1.96
C LEU A 4 -2.84 -14.17 2.96
N VAL A 5 -4.08 -13.65 2.92
CA VAL A 5 -4.56 -12.67 3.91
C VAL A 5 -4.54 -13.29 5.31
N ALA A 6 -5.10 -14.50 5.48
CA ALA A 6 -5.10 -15.19 6.76
C ALA A 6 -3.67 -15.43 7.30
N ALA A 7 -2.73 -15.82 6.42
CA ALA A 7 -1.33 -16.02 6.79
C ALA A 7 -0.66 -14.72 7.26
N ILE A 8 -0.80 -13.62 6.53
CA ILE A 8 -0.20 -12.33 6.90
C ILE A 8 -0.87 -11.78 8.18
N SER A 9 -2.18 -11.92 8.33
CA SER A 9 -2.89 -11.52 9.56
C SER A 9 -2.43 -12.32 10.77
N ALA A 10 -2.25 -13.64 10.64
CA ALA A 10 -1.71 -14.46 11.73
C ALA A 10 -0.25 -14.08 12.07
N TRP A 11 0.54 -13.72 11.06
CA TRP A 11 1.91 -13.28 11.28
C TRP A 11 1.98 -11.90 11.94
N LEU A 12 1.06 -10.99 11.58
CA LEU A 12 0.90 -9.68 12.20
C LEU A 12 0.50 -9.82 13.67
N TRP A 13 -0.47 -10.69 13.97
CA TRP A 13 -0.86 -10.99 15.35
C TRP A 13 0.35 -11.41 16.18
N ARG A 14 1.17 -12.34 15.66
CA ARG A 14 2.40 -12.78 16.34
C ARG A 14 3.43 -11.66 16.48
N ALA A 15 3.59 -10.81 15.46
CA ALA A 15 4.53 -9.70 15.47
C ALA A 15 4.14 -8.62 16.49
N LEU A 16 2.84 -8.37 16.68
CA LEU A 16 2.33 -7.43 17.67
C LEU A 16 2.58 -7.88 19.12
N HIS A 17 2.58 -9.20 19.36
CA HIS A 17 2.93 -9.76 20.67
C HIS A 17 4.44 -9.72 20.96
N ASN A 18 5.28 -9.39 19.99
CA ASN A 18 6.73 -9.30 20.15
C ASN A 18 7.20 -7.84 20.11
N SER A 19 7.36 -7.24 21.30
CA SER A 19 7.78 -5.84 21.48
C SER A 19 9.15 -5.50 20.91
N ALA A 20 9.97 -6.48 20.52
CA ALA A 20 11.30 -6.25 19.93
C ALA A 20 11.25 -5.75 18.48
N SER A 21 10.13 -5.94 17.78
CA SER A 21 10.04 -5.69 16.34
C SER A 21 9.10 -4.52 16.01
N HIS A 22 9.66 -3.31 15.90
CA HIS A 22 8.90 -2.10 15.60
C HIS A 22 8.53 -1.95 14.10
N LEU A 23 9.35 -2.46 13.19
CA LEU A 23 9.18 -2.28 11.74
C LEU A 23 8.27 -3.34 11.09
N LEU A 24 8.31 -4.57 11.61
CA LEU A 24 7.63 -5.71 11.00
C LEU A 24 6.09 -5.59 11.02
N PRO A 25 5.44 -5.13 12.11
CA PRO A 25 3.99 -4.88 12.10
C PRO A 25 3.57 -3.85 11.04
N PHE A 26 4.38 -2.81 10.82
CA PHE A 26 4.11 -1.79 9.80
C PHE A 26 4.16 -2.39 8.39
N VAL A 27 5.22 -3.13 8.06
CA VAL A 27 5.37 -3.77 6.75
C VAL A 27 4.29 -4.82 6.49
N LEU A 28 3.93 -5.63 7.50
CA LEU A 28 2.85 -6.61 7.37
C LEU A 28 1.48 -5.94 7.15
N THR A 29 1.22 -4.81 7.82
CA THR A 29 0.00 -4.03 7.62
C THR A 29 -0.07 -3.47 6.19
N LEU A 30 1.05 -2.92 5.68
CA LEU A 30 1.13 -2.47 4.28
C LEU A 30 0.86 -3.63 3.30
N GLY A 31 1.41 -4.81 3.59
CA GLY A 31 1.16 -6.04 2.84
C GLY A 31 -0.31 -6.46 2.86
N LEU A 32 -1.00 -6.39 4.01
CA LEU A 32 -2.42 -6.70 4.13
C LEU A 32 -3.28 -5.75 3.29
N ILE A 33 -3.03 -4.44 3.37
CA ILE A 33 -3.76 -3.46 2.57
C ILE A 33 -3.54 -3.72 1.08
N PHE A 34 -2.30 -3.92 0.65
CA PHE A 34 -1.97 -4.26 -0.73
C PHE A 34 -2.70 -5.52 -1.21
N LEU A 35 -2.74 -6.57 -0.39
CA LEU A 35 -3.37 -7.83 -0.71
C LEU A 35 -4.90 -7.71 -0.77
N GLY A 36 -5.49 -6.86 0.08
CA GLY A 36 -6.91 -6.50 0.04
C GLY A 36 -7.29 -5.81 -1.26
N PHE A 37 -6.54 -4.78 -1.66
CA PHE A 37 -6.76 -4.09 -2.95
C PHE A 37 -6.56 -5.02 -4.15
N SER A 38 -5.54 -5.89 -4.10
CA SER A 38 -5.32 -6.89 -5.15
C SER A 38 -6.47 -7.90 -5.25
N GLY A 39 -6.99 -8.36 -4.10
CA GLY A 39 -8.15 -9.24 -4.03
C GLY A 39 -9.41 -8.62 -4.64
N LEU A 40 -9.66 -7.34 -4.35
CA LEU A 40 -10.75 -6.58 -4.97
C LEU A 40 -10.56 -6.47 -6.49
N GLY A 41 -9.36 -6.11 -6.94
CA GLY A 41 -9.05 -6.02 -8.37
C GLY A 41 -9.29 -7.33 -9.13
N ILE A 42 -8.83 -8.45 -8.56
CA ILE A 42 -9.04 -9.80 -9.13
C ILE A 42 -10.53 -10.17 -9.14
N SER A 43 -11.28 -9.77 -8.11
CA SER A 43 -12.70 -10.11 -8.00
C SER A 43 -13.58 -9.40 -9.03
N ILE A 44 -13.20 -8.20 -9.47
CA ILE A 44 -13.98 -7.39 -10.41
C ILE A 44 -13.55 -7.71 -11.86
N TRP A 45 -12.29 -8.12 -12.07
CA TRP A 45 -11.77 -8.54 -13.37
C TRP A 45 -12.65 -9.61 -14.05
N PRO A 46 -12.91 -9.53 -15.37
CA PRO A 46 -12.38 -8.56 -16.34
C PRO A 46 -13.19 -7.25 -16.45
N HIS A 47 -14.24 -7.12 -15.65
CA HIS A 47 -15.10 -5.95 -15.64
C HIS A 47 -14.51 -4.89 -14.71
N ILE A 48 -14.76 -3.62 -14.99
CA ILE A 48 -14.52 -2.55 -14.02
C ILE A 48 -15.83 -2.09 -13.40
N ILE A 49 -16.92 -2.17 -14.16
CA ILE A 49 -18.31 -1.94 -13.73
C ILE A 49 -19.15 -3.10 -14.28
N PRO A 50 -19.49 -4.11 -13.46
CA PRO A 50 -20.35 -5.22 -13.88
C PRO A 50 -21.78 -4.73 -14.21
N PRO A 51 -22.47 -5.30 -15.21
CA PRO A 51 -22.06 -6.34 -16.15
C PRO A 51 -21.54 -5.80 -17.50
N GLY A 52 -21.50 -4.49 -17.70
CA GLY A 52 -21.47 -3.89 -19.05
C GLY A 52 -20.14 -3.31 -19.51
N ILE A 53 -19.23 -2.95 -18.59
CA ILE A 53 -18.00 -2.24 -18.95
C ILE A 53 -16.78 -3.05 -18.53
N THR A 54 -16.08 -3.56 -19.55
CA THR A 54 -14.79 -4.23 -19.38
C THR A 54 -13.67 -3.22 -19.14
N LEU A 55 -12.59 -3.67 -18.53
CA LEU A 55 -11.40 -2.85 -18.28
C LEU A 55 -10.84 -2.23 -19.57
N TRP A 56 -10.97 -2.93 -20.69
CA TRP A 56 -10.54 -2.47 -22.01
C TRP A 56 -11.45 -1.39 -22.60
N GLN A 57 -12.75 -1.48 -22.38
CA GLN A 57 -13.71 -0.47 -22.84
C GLN A 57 -13.63 0.82 -22.04
N ALA A 58 -13.27 0.73 -20.76
CA ALA A 58 -13.02 1.89 -19.91
C ALA A 58 -11.62 2.50 -20.10
N ALA A 59 -10.75 1.86 -20.90
CA ALA A 59 -9.40 2.33 -21.11
C ALA A 59 -9.37 3.63 -21.94
N ALA A 60 -8.60 4.61 -21.47
CA ALA A 60 -8.33 5.83 -22.24
C ALA A 60 -7.55 5.52 -23.53
N PRO A 61 -7.58 6.41 -24.54
CA PRO A 61 -6.80 6.25 -25.76
C PRO A 61 -5.29 6.03 -25.46
N PRO A 62 -4.58 5.18 -26.23
CA PRO A 62 -3.18 4.82 -25.94
C PRO A 62 -2.22 6.01 -25.79
N GLN A 63 -2.45 7.09 -26.54
CA GLN A 63 -1.64 8.32 -26.47
C GLN A 63 -1.78 9.03 -25.12
N SER A 64 -3.01 9.11 -24.59
CA SER A 64 -3.27 9.69 -23.26
C SER A 64 -2.74 8.80 -22.14
N GLN A 65 -2.89 7.48 -22.27
CA GLN A 65 -2.31 6.51 -21.33
C GLN A 65 -0.78 6.60 -21.31
N GLY A 66 -0.14 6.73 -22.48
CA GLY A 66 1.31 6.90 -22.57
C GLY A 66 1.79 8.18 -21.87
N PHE A 67 1.10 9.30 -22.06
CA PHE A 67 1.40 10.54 -21.35
C PHE A 67 1.24 10.38 -19.83
N MET A 68 0.12 9.80 -19.37
CA MET A 68 -0.11 9.54 -17.95
C MET A 68 0.94 8.59 -17.36
N LEU A 69 1.38 7.57 -18.10
CA LEU A 69 2.41 6.64 -17.66
C LEU A 69 3.75 7.33 -17.43
N VAL A 70 4.17 8.20 -18.34
CA VAL A 70 5.40 8.99 -18.18
C VAL A 70 5.30 9.90 -16.95
N GLY A 71 4.16 10.60 -16.79
CA GLY A 71 3.89 11.40 -15.59
C GLY A 71 3.96 10.58 -14.31
N ALA A 72 3.29 9.42 -14.28
CA ALA A 72 3.28 8.52 -13.13
C ALA A 72 4.69 7.99 -12.80
N LEU A 73 5.48 7.62 -13.81
CA LEU A 73 6.86 7.14 -13.63
C LEU A 73 7.79 8.18 -12.99
N LEU A 74 7.53 9.47 -13.18
CA LEU A 74 8.31 10.54 -12.55
C LEU A 74 7.73 10.94 -11.19
N ILE A 75 6.41 11.05 -11.09
CA ILE A 75 5.74 11.55 -9.88
C ILE A 75 5.73 10.51 -8.76
N LEU A 76 5.47 9.22 -9.07
CA LEU A 76 5.45 8.16 -8.07
C LEU A 76 6.77 8.01 -7.30
N PRO A 77 7.97 7.96 -7.92
CA PRO A 77 9.21 7.87 -7.16
C PRO A 77 9.48 9.11 -6.32
N VAL A 78 9.06 10.31 -6.76
CA VAL A 78 9.18 11.53 -5.95
C VAL A 78 8.29 11.44 -4.71
N ILE A 79 7.03 11.03 -4.85
CA ILE A 79 6.10 10.84 -3.72
C ILE A 79 6.65 9.79 -2.75
N LEU A 80 7.11 8.65 -3.26
CA LEU A 80 7.67 7.58 -2.44
C LEU A 80 8.96 8.03 -1.73
N GLY A 81 9.85 8.74 -2.42
CA GLY A 81 11.08 9.28 -1.85
C GLY A 81 10.81 10.28 -0.74
N TYR A 82 9.87 11.21 -0.95
CA TYR A 82 9.44 12.15 0.08
C TYR A 82 8.80 11.45 1.28
N THR A 83 7.93 10.46 1.02
CA THR A 83 7.27 9.69 2.09
C THR A 83 8.31 8.94 2.91
N PHE A 84 9.26 8.25 2.26
CA PHE A 84 10.36 7.56 2.93
C PHE A 84 11.23 8.52 3.74
N TRP A 85 11.60 9.67 3.16
CA TRP A 85 12.37 10.70 3.85
C TRP A 85 11.64 11.23 5.09
N SER A 86 10.34 11.50 4.98
CA SER A 86 9.51 11.94 6.11
C SER A 86 9.55 10.92 7.25
N TYR A 87 9.31 9.64 6.96
CA TYR A 87 9.44 8.58 7.98
C TYR A 87 10.85 8.47 8.55
N TYR A 88 11.89 8.67 7.73
CA TYR A 88 13.28 8.64 8.19
C TYR A 88 13.60 9.80 9.13
N VAL A 89 13.17 11.02 8.80
CA VAL A 89 13.37 12.22 9.63
C VAL A 89 12.62 12.10 10.96
N PHE A 90 11.37 11.61 10.92
CA PHE A 90 10.53 11.48 12.11
C PHE A 90 10.64 10.12 12.83
N ARG A 91 11.67 9.31 12.55
CA ARG A 91 11.85 8.01 13.23
C ARG A 91 12.30 8.11 14.69
N GLY A 92 12.65 9.31 15.16
CA GLY A 92 13.06 9.57 16.53
C GLY A 92 11.93 9.18 17.49
N LYS A 93 12.20 8.26 18.41
CA LYS A 93 11.25 7.89 19.46
C LYS A 93 11.14 9.07 20.43
N VAL A 94 9.93 9.59 20.64
CA VAL A 94 9.68 10.63 21.65
C VAL A 94 9.95 10.04 23.03
N GLN A 95 10.98 10.53 23.72
CA GLN A 95 11.25 10.12 25.10
C GLN A 95 10.17 10.69 26.02
N HIS A 96 9.62 9.83 26.88
CA HIS A 96 8.66 10.25 27.90
C HIS A 96 9.40 11.10 28.93
N GLY A 97 9.20 12.42 28.89
CA GLY A 97 9.85 13.39 29.77
C GLY A 97 10.26 14.71 29.10
N GLU A 98 10.28 14.79 27.76
CA GLU A 98 10.62 16.03 27.03
C GLU A 98 9.41 16.91 26.67
N GLY A 99 8.21 16.50 27.10
CA GLY A 99 7.01 17.33 27.07
C GLY A 99 6.56 17.63 28.49
N TYR A 100 6.62 18.90 28.87
CA TYR A 100 6.11 19.52 30.11
C TYR A 100 7.07 19.54 31.32
N HIS A 101 7.62 20.74 31.57
CA HIS A 101 7.79 21.29 32.92
C HIS A 101 6.42 21.68 33.48
#